data_AF-A0A924FZC4-F1
#
_entry.id   AF-A0A924FZC4-F1
#
_cell.length_a   1.000
_cell.length_b   1.000
_cell.length_c   1.000
_cell.angle_alpha   90.00
_cell.angle_beta   90.00
_cell.angle_gamma   90.00
#
_symmetry.space_group_name_H-M   'P 1'
#
loop_
_entity.id
_entity.type
_entity.pdbx_description
1 polymer ?
#
loop_
_entity_poly.entity_id
_entity_poly.type
_entity_poly.pdbx_seq_one_letter_code
_entity_poly.pdbx_strand_id
1 'polypeptide(L)'
;MRLIVLYRPQSEFSRVVEEFIENYKRRHEGERLEIVNYDSRDGSATASLYDIMQQPAILALREDGSVLKTWEGSTMPLMDEVASYTYS
;
A
#
# COMPACT_ATOMS: atom_id res chain seq x y z
N MET A 1 8.23 7.49 8.01
CA MET A 1 7.08 7.44 7.09
C MET A 1 6.55 6.01 7.07
N ARG A 2 5.27 5.80 6.73
CA ARG A 2 4.64 4.47 6.72
C ARG A 2 3.97 4.23 5.37
N LEU A 3 4.18 3.04 4.81
CA LEU A 3 3.54 2.60 3.58
C LEU A 3 2.55 1.48 3.92
N ILE A 4 1.28 1.66 3.57
CA ILE A 4 0.24 0.64 3.73
C ILE A 4 -0.14 0.10 2.36
N VAL A 5 -0.10 -1.21 2.19
CA VAL A 5 -0.61 -1.91 1.01
C VAL A 5 -1.86 -2.65 1.41
N LEU A 6 -2.99 -2.20 0.89
CA LEU A 6 -4.31 -2.74 1.15
C LEU A 6 -4.80 -3.51 -0.08
N TYR A 7 -4.92 -4.82 0.04
CA TYR A 7 -5.36 -5.67 -1.08
C TYR A 7 -6.12 -6.91 -0.58
N ARG A 8 -6.84 -7.56 -1.49
CA ARG A 8 -7.42 -8.89 -1.23
C ARG A 8 -6.45 -9.99 -1.66
N PRO A 9 -5.96 -10.83 -0.74
CA PRO A 9 -5.29 -12.08 -1.10
C PRO A 9 -6.25 -12.99 -1.88
N GLN A 10 -5.76 -13.73 -2.87
CA GLN A 10 -6.57 -14.59 -3.77
C GLN A 10 -7.51 -13.82 -4.74
N SER A 11 -7.20 -12.56 -5.02
CA SER A 11 -7.79 -11.79 -6.13
C SER A 11 -6.95 -11.88 -7.41
N GLU A 12 -7.53 -11.47 -8.54
CA GLU A 12 -6.81 -11.35 -9.82
C GLU A 12 -5.56 -10.45 -9.74
N PHE A 13 -5.56 -9.49 -8.82
CA PHE A 13 -4.45 -8.55 -8.59
C PHE A 13 -3.45 -9.03 -7.54
N SER A 14 -3.66 -10.18 -6.88
CA SER A 14 -2.78 -10.63 -5.79
C SER A 14 -1.34 -10.79 -6.23
N ARG A 15 -1.13 -11.43 -7.38
CA ARG A 15 0.22 -11.70 -7.90
C ARG A 15 1.00 -10.42 -8.17
N VAL A 16 0.38 -9.43 -8.81
CA VAL A 16 1.06 -8.17 -9.15
C VAL A 16 1.39 -7.36 -7.89
N VAL A 17 0.50 -7.37 -6.90
CA VAL A 17 0.72 -6.70 -5.61
C VAL A 17 1.83 -7.39 -4.81
N GLU A 18 1.84 -8.72 -4.75
CA GLU A 18 2.85 -9.50 -4.05
C GLU A 18 4.24 -9.33 -4.69
N GLU A 19 4.32 -9.38 -6.03
CA GLU A 19 5.57 -9.08 -6.75
C GLU A 19 6.06 -7.65 -6.48
N PHE A 20 5.16 -6.67 -6.41
CA PHE A 20 5.51 -5.30 -6.02
C PHE A 20 6.06 -5.24 -4.59
N ILE A 21 5.35 -5.83 -3.62
CA ILE A 21 5.74 -5.88 -2.21
C ILE A 21 7.11 -6.52 -2.05
N GLU A 22 7.35 -7.66 -2.69
CA GLU A 22 8.64 -8.35 -2.60
C GLU A 22 9.77 -7.49 -3.18
N ASN A 23 9.57 -6.91 -4.35
CA ASN A 23 10.58 -6.05 -4.98
C ASN A 23 10.84 -4.79 -4.15
N TYR A 24 9.81 -4.22 -3.53
CA TYR A 24 9.93 -3.07 -2.63
C TYR A 24 10.77 -3.44 -1.41
N LYS A 25 10.41 -4.52 -0.70
CA LYS A 25 11.13 -4.99 0.50
C LYS A 25 12.60 -5.28 0.23
N ARG A 26 12.92 -5.88 -0.93
CA ARG A 26 14.30 -6.18 -1.32
C ARG A 26 15.15 -4.92 -1.57
N ARG A 27 14.54 -3.84 -2.08
CA ARG A 27 15.25 -2.59 -2.40
C ARG A 27 15.32 -1.63 -1.22
N HIS A 28 14.33 -1.69 -0.34
CA HIS A 28 14.11 -0.75 0.75
C HIS A 28 14.09 -1.47 2.10
N GLU A 29 15.18 -2.17 2.41
CA GLU A 29 15.33 -2.85 3.70
C GLU A 29 15.28 -1.85 4.85
N GLY A 30 14.35 -2.06 5.79
CA GLY A 30 14.17 -1.22 6.99
C GLY A 30 13.02 -0.23 6.93
N GLU A 31 12.36 -0.06 5.77
CA GLU A 31 11.17 0.78 5.68
C GLU A 31 9.92 0.12 6.29
N ARG A 32 9.04 0.94 6.87
CA ARG A 32 7.79 0.46 7.49
C ARG A 32 6.73 0.22 6.44
N LEU A 33 6.79 -0.98 5.85
CA LEU A 33 5.76 -1.51 4.96
C LEU A 33 4.79 -2.40 5.73
N GLU A 34 3.54 -1.98 5.76
CA GLU A 34 2.44 -2.74 6.32
C GLU A 34 1.56 -3.32 5.22
N ILE A 35 1.21 -4.59 5.37
CA ILE A 35 0.38 -5.32 4.41
C ILE A 35 -0.92 -5.67 5.09
N VAL A 36 -2.02 -5.16 4.57
CA VAL A 36 -3.34 -5.31 5.16
C VAL A 36 -4.26 -6.03 4.17
N ASN A 37 -4.90 -7.10 4.65
CA ASN A 37 -5.94 -7.77 3.90
C ASN A 37 -7.22 -6.93 3.95
N TYR A 38 -7.70 -6.48 2.79
CA TYR A 38 -8.93 -5.68 2.69
C TYR A 38 -10.15 -6.36 3.31
N ASP A 39 -10.28 -7.69 3.17
CA ASP A 39 -11.44 -8.44 3.67
C ASP A 39 -11.37 -8.69 5.18
N SER A 40 -10.27 -8.33 5.84
CA SER A 40 -10.20 -8.33 7.29
C SER A 40 -10.99 -7.15 7.88
N ARG A 41 -11.40 -7.27 9.15
CA ARG A 41 -12.07 -6.17 9.87
C ARG A 41 -11.23 -4.89 9.85
N ASP A 42 -9.94 -5.01 10.12
CA ASP A 42 -9.03 -3.86 10.16
C ASP A 42 -8.79 -3.28 8.76
N GLY A 43 -8.74 -4.13 7.73
CA GLY A 43 -8.64 -3.70 6.34
C GLY A 43 -9.86 -2.93 5.84
N SER A 44 -11.06 -3.42 6.14
CA SER A 44 -12.31 -2.72 5.82
C SER A 44 -12.40 -1.38 6.57
N ALA A 45 -12.02 -1.35 7.85
CA ALA A 45 -11.97 -0.09 8.61
C ALA A 45 -10.94 0.89 8.04
N THR A 46 -9.76 0.39 7.63
CA THR A 46 -8.70 1.20 7.01
C THR A 46 -9.15 1.77 5.66
N ALA A 47 -9.81 0.96 4.83
CA ALA A 47 -10.40 1.42 3.57
C ALA A 47 -11.38 2.56 3.80
N SER A 48 -12.30 2.40 4.75
CA SER A 48 -13.28 3.44 5.08
C SER A 48 -12.64 4.69 5.69
N LEU A 49 -11.61 4.52 6.52
CA LEU A 49 -10.90 5.64 7.17
C LEU A 49 -10.20 6.54 6.15
N TYR A 50 -9.59 5.93 5.13
CA TYR A 50 -8.83 6.63 4.10
C TYR A 50 -9.58 6.81 2.77
N ASP A 51 -10.89 6.58 2.79
CA ASP A 51 -11.81 6.75 1.64
C ASP A 51 -11.38 5.98 0.38
N ILE A 52 -10.88 4.75 0.56
CA ILE A 52 -10.42 3.88 -0.52
C ILE A 52 -11.61 3.29 -1.27
N MET A 53 -11.74 3.65 -2.54
CA MET A 53 -12.84 3.28 -3.42
C MET A 53 -12.50 2.10 -4.34
N GLN A 54 -11.23 1.92 -4.68
CA GLN A 54 -10.78 0.86 -5.59
C GLN A 54 -9.65 0.03 -4.99
N GLN A 55 -9.56 -1.23 -5.45
CA GLN A 55 -8.51 -2.15 -5.04
C GLN A 55 -7.72 -2.67 -6.23
N PRO A 56 -6.43 -3.03 -6.01
CA PRO A 56 -5.66 -2.81 -4.78
C PRO A 56 -5.41 -1.32 -4.49
N ALA A 57 -4.97 -1.00 -3.28
CA ALA A 57 -4.60 0.36 -2.89
C ALA A 57 -3.26 0.40 -2.15
N ILE A 58 -2.49 1.44 -2.41
CA ILE A 58 -1.23 1.75 -1.73
C ILE A 58 -1.34 3.14 -1.15
N LEU A 59 -0.99 3.31 0.12
CA LEU A 59 -1.07 4.57 0.85
C LEU A 59 0.31 4.92 1.41
N ALA A 60 0.83 6.08 1.02
CA ALA A 60 1.96 6.71 1.68
C ALA A 60 1.46 7.66 2.76
N LEU A 61 1.85 7.40 4.00
CA LEU A 61 1.44 8.13 5.19
C LEU A 61 2.64 8.75 5.90
N ARG A 62 2.42 9.92 6.51
CA ARG A 62 3.32 10.44 7.54
C ARG A 62 3.16 9.66 8.85
N GLU A 63 4.10 9.86 9.76
CA GLU A 63 4.07 9.25 11.10
C GLU A 63 2.85 9.65 11.94
N ASP A 64 2.25 10.82 11.65
CA ASP A 64 1.03 11.31 12.29
C ASP A 64 -0.26 10.70 11.70
N GLY A 65 -0.15 9.82 10.71
CA GLY A 65 -1.27 9.20 10.02
C GLY A 65 -1.89 10.04 8.91
N SER A 66 -1.35 11.24 8.62
CA SER A 66 -1.81 12.05 7.47
C SER A 66 -1.41 11.40 6.15
N VAL A 67 -2.34 11.43 5.19
CA VAL A 67 -2.13 10.90 3.84
C VAL A 67 -1.26 11.87 3.04
N LEU A 68 -0.17 11.35 2.48
CA LEU A 68 0.66 12.06 1.51
C LEU A 68 0.20 11.77 0.10
N LYS A 69 -0.02 10.48 -0.19
CA LYS A 69 -0.39 10.01 -1.51
C LYS A 69 -1.11 8.66 -1.40
N THR A 70 -2.07 8.48 -2.29
CA THR A 70 -2.81 7.23 -2.46
C THR A 70 -2.74 6.84 -3.93
N TRP A 71 -2.55 5.54 -4.17
CA TRP A 71 -2.69 4.92 -5.48
C TRP A 71 -3.75 3.83 -5.36
N GLU A 72 -4.73 3.83 -6.25
CA GLU A 72 -5.85 2.88 -6.24
C GLU A 72 -6.05 2.25 -7.61
N GLY A 73 -6.53 1.01 -7.60
CA GLY A 73 -6.90 0.26 -8.80
C GLY A 73 -5.78 -0.63 -9.34
N SER A 74 -5.98 -1.11 -10.57
CA SER A 74 -5.14 -2.14 -11.20
C SER A 74 -3.76 -1.65 -11.65
N THR A 75 -3.57 -0.34 -11.77
CA THR A 75 -2.31 0.26 -12.21
C THR A 75 -1.42 0.48 -11.00
N MET A 76 -0.43 -0.39 -10.84
CA MET A 76 0.56 -0.24 -9.78
C MET A 76 1.42 1.01 -10.00
N PRO A 77 1.77 1.74 -8.93
CA PRO A 77 2.69 2.87 -9.02
C PRO A 77 4.09 2.42 -9.37
N LEU A 78 4.90 3.38 -9.82
CA LEU A 78 6.33 3.14 -10.02
C LEU A 78 7.02 3.03 -8.66
N MET A 79 7.99 2.11 -8.55
CA MET A 79 8.74 1.89 -7.31
C MET A 79 9.42 3.17 -6.83
N ASP A 80 10.07 3.89 -7.73
CA ASP A 80 10.78 5.15 -7.43
C ASP A 80 9.83 6.25 -7.00
N GLU A 81 8.59 6.25 -7.52
CA GLU A 81 7.56 7.18 -7.09
C GLU A 81 7.18 6.90 -5.64
N VAL A 82 6.90 5.65 -5.28
CA VAL A 82 6.56 5.27 -3.90
C VAL A 82 7.72 5.56 -2.95
N ALA A 83 8.94 5.21 -3.34
CA ALA A 83 10.14 5.46 -2.55
C ALA A 83 10.36 6.97 -2.30
N SER A 84 10.01 7.85 -3.24
CA SER A 84 10.13 9.30 -3.04
C SER A 84 9.30 9.81 -1.83
N TYR A 85 8.23 9.10 -1.46
CA TYR A 85 7.41 9.40 -0.28
C TYR A 85 7.79 8.61 0.97
N THR A 86 8.90 7.85 0.97
CA THR A 86 9.37 7.14 2.16
C THR A 86 10.75 7.57 2.63
N TYR A 87 11.53 8.26 1.78
CA TYR A 87 12.87 8.77 2.08
C TYR A 87 12.94 10.22 2.63
N SER A 88 11.82 10.85 3.01
CA SER A 88 11.82 12.23 3.55
C SER A 88 11.95 12.32 5.07
#